data_AF-W6TDX3-F1
#
_entry.id   AF-W6TDX3-F1
#
_cell.length_a   1.000
_cell.length_b   1.000
_cell.length_c   1.000
_cell.angle_alpha   90.00
_cell.angle_beta   90.00
_cell.angle_gamma   90.00
#
_symmetry.space_group_name_H-M   'P 1'
#
loop_
_entity.id
_entity.type
_entity.pdbx_description
1 polymer ?
#
loop_
_entity_poly.entity_id
_entity_poly.type
_entity_poly.pdbx_seq_one_letter_code
_entity_poly.pdbx_strand_id
1 'polypeptide(L)'
;MNTKKNNYFSLEKISVNTKMVDELLSQGIITSDAHNYAIRAINSAQNWRLWLSRLFLVLGVSFVLLGILYFFSFNWKKIPPAMKLGSIQLLILGCLGSSYFYGLTRISGKIMLFSASILVGIFLAVFGQIYQTGADEYTLFMMWGLLIVPWVILSDFFALWLVFLVITNVFLVLYVNQVAQSEHTTQMVLPYLSIVNLIFLGLREFFVNQGKEWLKNRWTREILVVFILVCLLPSPIDLILQKKLSTDAIVFGSELSLIVHNVLYFVYRYKIRDIRMLIAVILSGSVILGSAIYKALMWLFQCEISAFFFMIIIAIPIFRIIVKNLRIIAKEMEGKDV
;
A
#
# COMPACT_ATOMS: atom_id res chain seq x y z
N MET A 1 48.54 -24.97 -37.53
CA MET A 1 48.76 -23.53 -37.82
C MET A 1 47.65 -22.76 -37.13
N ASN A 2 48.00 -22.03 -36.08
CA ASN A 2 47.09 -21.61 -34.99
C ASN A 2 46.78 -20.11 -35.12
N THR A 3 45.61 -19.74 -35.65
CA THR A 3 45.16 -18.33 -35.70
C THR A 3 44.16 -18.07 -34.58
N LYS A 4 44.65 -17.44 -33.51
CA LYS A 4 43.88 -17.00 -32.34
C LYS A 4 42.64 -16.18 -32.74
N LYS A 5 41.51 -16.52 -32.13
CA LYS A 5 40.29 -15.70 -32.04
C LYS A 5 40.63 -14.32 -31.46
N ASN A 6 40.65 -13.28 -32.29
CA ASN A 6 40.53 -11.91 -31.80
C ASN A 6 39.03 -11.59 -31.66
N ASN A 7 38.52 -11.71 -30.43
CA ASN A 7 37.23 -11.15 -30.06
C ASN A 7 37.37 -9.62 -30.05
N TYR A 8 36.96 -8.96 -31.14
CA TYR A 8 36.78 -7.52 -31.15
C TYR A 8 35.60 -7.18 -30.23
N PHE A 9 35.88 -6.89 -28.96
CA PHE A 9 34.90 -6.21 -28.11
C PHE A 9 34.64 -4.84 -28.72
N SER A 10 33.45 -4.62 -29.26
CA SER A 10 33.01 -3.30 -29.72
C SER A 10 32.96 -2.36 -28.51
N LEU A 11 33.92 -1.43 -28.44
CA LEU A 11 34.05 -0.45 -27.34
C LEU A 11 32.75 0.32 -27.08
N GLU A 12 31.91 0.49 -28.10
CA GLU A 12 30.59 1.15 -28.04
C GLU A 12 29.57 0.46 -27.11
N LYS A 13 29.75 -0.82 -26.77
CA LYS A 13 28.81 -1.57 -25.90
C LYS A 13 29.15 -1.51 -24.41
N ILE A 14 30.27 -0.90 -24.04
CA ILE A 14 30.73 -0.85 -22.65
C ILE A 14 30.20 0.43 -22.01
N SER A 15 29.22 0.31 -21.12
CA SER A 15 28.71 1.45 -20.35
C SER A 15 29.77 1.91 -19.35
N VAL A 16 30.41 3.04 -19.62
CA VAL A 16 31.45 3.60 -18.74
C VAL A 16 30.80 4.18 -17.49
N ASN A 17 31.25 3.74 -16.30
CA ASN A 17 30.84 4.30 -15.02
C ASN A 17 32.04 4.98 -14.33
N THR A 18 31.76 5.81 -13.31
CA THR A 18 32.80 6.55 -12.58
C THR A 18 33.86 5.65 -11.95
N LYS A 19 33.46 4.50 -11.37
CA LYS A 19 34.39 3.52 -10.79
C LYS A 19 35.39 2.96 -11.79
N MET A 20 34.95 2.71 -13.02
CA MET A 20 35.79 2.17 -14.08
C MET A 20 36.85 3.17 -14.52
N VAL A 21 36.53 4.47 -14.50
CA VAL A 21 37.51 5.53 -14.79
C VAL A 21 38.51 5.70 -13.65
N ASP A 22 38.08 5.55 -12.39
CA ASP A 22 38.97 5.55 -11.22
C ASP A 22 39.93 4.35 -11.23
N GLU A 23 39.47 3.17 -11.64
CA GLU A 23 40.30 1.97 -11.80
C GLU A 23 41.37 2.17 -12.88
N LEU A 24 41.04 2.80 -14.01
CA LEU A 24 42.01 3.09 -15.08
C LEU A 24 43.10 4.08 -14.63
N LEU A 25 42.76 5.05 -13.77
CA LEU A 25 43.75 5.97 -13.20
C LEU A 25 44.63 5.26 -12.17
N SER A 26 44.05 4.44 -11.29
CA SER A 26 44.82 3.70 -10.27
C SER A 26 45.78 2.66 -10.86
N GLN A 27 45.48 2.14 -12.06
CA GLN A 27 46.37 1.28 -12.83
C GLN A 27 47.38 2.06 -13.69
N GLY A 28 47.35 3.39 -13.68
CA GLY A 28 48.25 4.24 -14.45
C GLY A 28 48.01 4.21 -15.97
N ILE A 29 46.86 3.70 -16.42
CA ILE A 29 46.52 3.56 -17.85
C ILE A 29 46.10 4.91 -18.44
N ILE A 30 45.49 5.78 -17.63
CA ILE A 30 45.11 7.15 -18.02
C ILE A 30 45.83 8.17 -17.14
N THR A 31 46.11 9.34 -17.70
CA THR A 31 46.67 10.48 -16.95
C THR A 31 45.59 11.15 -16.11
N SER A 32 46.00 11.90 -15.07
CA SER A 32 45.10 12.68 -14.23
C SER A 32 44.23 13.67 -15.04
N ASP A 33 44.77 14.24 -16.12
CA ASP A 33 44.01 15.13 -17.02
C ASP A 33 42.95 14.38 -17.84
N ALA A 34 43.29 13.18 -18.34
CA ALA A 34 42.35 12.32 -19.06
C ALA A 34 41.25 11.78 -18.14
N HIS A 35 41.58 11.47 -16.88
CA HIS A 35 40.61 11.12 -15.84
C HIS A 35 39.62 12.25 -15.59
N ASN A 36 40.11 13.48 -15.36
CA ASN A 36 39.27 14.65 -15.14
C ASN A 36 38.34 14.94 -16.35
N TYR A 37 38.82 14.75 -17.57
CA TYR A 37 38.01 14.86 -18.77
C TYR A 37 36.91 13.78 -18.85
N ALA A 38 37.26 12.52 -18.59
CA ALA A 38 36.33 11.40 -18.62
C ALA A 38 35.24 11.51 -17.53
N ILE A 39 35.59 11.91 -16.31
CA ILE A 39 34.63 12.16 -15.23
C ILE A 39 33.65 13.28 -15.61
N ARG A 40 34.12 14.37 -16.23
CA ARG A 40 33.23 15.45 -16.72
C ARG A 40 32.30 14.99 -17.85
N ALA A 41 32.77 14.09 -18.71
CA ALA A 41 31.96 13.52 -19.78
C ALA A 41 30.89 12.55 -19.25
N ILE A 42 31.21 11.76 -18.22
CA ILE A 42 30.28 10.81 -17.57
C ILE A 42 29.26 11.55 -16.70
N ASN A 43 29.72 12.46 -15.83
CA ASN A 43 28.88 13.35 -15.03
C ASN A 43 28.51 14.58 -15.84
N SER A 44 27.81 14.37 -16.97
CA SER A 44 27.30 15.51 -17.74
C SER A 44 26.45 16.38 -16.81
N ALA A 45 26.83 17.65 -16.65
CA ALA A 45 26.11 18.64 -15.85
C ALA A 45 24.62 18.79 -16.27
N GLN A 46 24.25 18.21 -17.40
CA GLN A 46 22.91 18.11 -17.96
C GLN A 46 21.95 17.28 -17.09
N ASN A 47 22.41 16.22 -16.42
CA ASN A 47 21.55 15.40 -15.56
C ASN A 47 21.13 16.15 -14.28
N TRP A 48 22.05 16.90 -13.66
CA TRP A 48 21.71 17.78 -12.53
C TRP A 48 20.75 18.89 -12.95
N ARG A 49 20.97 19.51 -14.12
CA ARG A 49 20.06 20.53 -14.67
C ARG A 49 18.67 19.98 -14.96
N LEU A 50 18.57 18.78 -15.52
CA LEU A 50 17.29 18.11 -15.79
C LEU A 50 16.56 17.75 -14.48
N TRP A 51 17.28 17.22 -13.50
CA TRP A 51 16.72 16.95 -12.17
C TRP A 51 16.22 18.23 -11.50
N LEU A 52 17.04 19.28 -11.50
CA LEU A 52 16.70 20.57 -10.91
C LEU A 52 15.54 21.24 -11.66
N SER A 53 15.48 21.12 -12.98
CA SER A 53 14.36 21.59 -13.81
C SER A 53 13.06 20.86 -13.47
N ARG A 54 13.09 19.53 -13.32
CA ARG A 54 11.92 18.76 -12.88
C ARG A 54 11.50 19.13 -11.46
N LEU A 55 12.45 19.34 -10.56
CA LEU A 55 12.18 19.79 -9.19
C LEU A 55 11.51 21.16 -9.19
N PHE A 56 12.03 22.14 -9.93
CA PHE A 56 11.41 23.46 -10.04
C PHE A 56 10.06 23.42 -10.75
N LEU A 57 9.85 22.54 -11.72
CA LEU A 57 8.55 22.33 -12.35
C LEU A 57 7.55 21.79 -11.33
N VAL A 58 7.91 20.76 -10.56
CA VAL A 58 7.04 20.19 -9.51
C VAL A 58 6.73 21.25 -8.44
N LEU A 59 7.73 22.01 -7.98
CA LEU A 59 7.52 23.10 -7.03
C LEU A 59 6.62 24.21 -7.60
N GLY A 60 6.86 24.62 -8.84
CA GLY A 60 6.07 25.65 -9.51
C GLY A 60 4.60 25.25 -9.67
N VAL A 61 4.35 24.04 -10.18
CA VAL A 61 2.99 23.48 -10.28
C VAL A 61 2.34 23.37 -8.90
N SER A 62 3.08 22.91 -7.89
CA SER A 62 2.58 22.79 -6.51
C SER A 62 2.21 24.15 -5.92
N PHE A 63 3.02 25.19 -6.11
CA PHE A 63 2.70 26.55 -5.64
C PHE A 63 1.52 27.16 -6.37
N VAL A 64 1.36 26.92 -7.67
CA VAL A 64 0.17 27.36 -8.40
C VAL A 64 -1.08 26.66 -7.85
N LEU A 65 -1.03 25.35 -7.65
CA LEU A 65 -2.14 24.57 -7.07
C LEU A 65 -2.47 25.03 -5.64
N LEU A 66 -1.46 25.28 -4.81
CA LEU A 66 -1.65 25.83 -3.47
C LEU A 66 -2.25 27.24 -3.52
N GLY A 67 -1.78 28.10 -4.43
CA GLY A 67 -2.35 29.43 -4.63
C GLY A 67 -3.83 29.38 -5.01
N ILE A 68 -4.21 28.47 -5.92
CA ILE A 68 -5.62 28.21 -6.27
C ILE A 68 -6.40 27.73 -5.04
N LEU A 69 -5.88 26.75 -4.31
CA LEU A 69 -6.50 26.21 -3.10
C LEU A 69 -6.73 27.33 -2.06
N TYR A 70 -5.71 28.15 -1.79
CA TYR A 70 -5.81 29.27 -0.86
C TYR A 70 -6.77 30.35 -1.35
N PHE A 71 -6.80 30.65 -2.65
CA PHE A 71 -7.76 31.59 -3.22
C PHE A 71 -9.20 31.16 -2.94
N PHE A 72 -9.53 29.88 -3.19
CA PHE A 72 -10.85 29.33 -2.90
C PHE A 72 -11.12 29.26 -1.39
N SER A 73 -10.13 28.87 -0.58
CA SER A 73 -10.25 28.81 0.87
C SER A 73 -10.52 30.20 1.49
N PHE A 74 -9.78 31.23 1.05
CA PHE A 74 -9.94 32.60 1.54
C PHE A 74 -11.29 33.19 1.14
N ASN A 75 -11.73 32.94 -0.10
CA ASN A 75 -13.02 33.42 -0.60
C ASN A 75 -14.20 32.50 -0.23
N TRP A 76 -13.98 31.41 0.49
CA TRP A 76 -14.97 30.36 0.71
C TRP A 76 -16.30 30.88 1.25
N LYS A 77 -16.26 31.83 2.20
CA LYS A 77 -17.49 32.43 2.78
C LYS A 77 -18.28 33.29 1.79
N LYS A 78 -17.61 33.87 0.78
CA LYS A 78 -18.23 34.78 -0.21
C LYS A 78 -18.81 34.03 -1.41
N ILE A 79 -18.38 32.80 -1.67
CA ILE A 79 -18.86 32.01 -2.81
C ILE A 79 -20.25 31.44 -2.47
N PRO A 80 -21.29 31.72 -3.29
CA PRO A 80 -22.62 31.17 -3.08
C PRO A 80 -22.62 29.63 -3.09
N PRO A 81 -23.47 28.97 -2.29
CA PRO A 81 -23.59 27.51 -2.25
C PRO A 81 -23.74 26.84 -3.63
N ALA A 82 -24.59 27.40 -4.49
CA ALA A 82 -24.84 26.89 -5.84
C ALA A 82 -23.58 26.90 -6.71
N MET A 83 -22.69 27.90 -6.57
CA MET A 83 -21.44 27.95 -7.32
C MET A 83 -20.41 26.93 -6.80
N LYS A 84 -20.39 26.69 -5.48
CA LYS A 84 -19.51 25.67 -4.89
C LYS A 84 -19.87 24.28 -5.42
N LEU A 85 -21.14 23.90 -5.30
CA LEU A 85 -21.61 22.59 -5.76
C LEU A 85 -21.61 22.48 -7.28
N GLY A 86 -22.02 23.54 -7.98
CA GLY A 86 -22.03 23.60 -9.44
C GLY A 86 -20.65 23.44 -10.06
N SER A 87 -19.61 24.03 -9.46
CA SER A 87 -18.23 23.86 -9.96
C SER A 87 -17.74 22.42 -9.83
N ILE A 88 -18.01 21.76 -8.70
CA ILE A 88 -17.67 20.34 -8.50
C ILE A 88 -18.49 19.46 -9.46
N GLN A 89 -19.78 19.74 -9.64
CA GLN A 89 -20.63 19.01 -10.58
C GLN A 89 -20.13 19.12 -12.03
N LEU A 90 -19.71 20.31 -12.46
CA LEU A 90 -19.12 20.52 -13.77
C LEU A 90 -17.81 19.74 -13.95
N LEU A 91 -16.97 19.67 -12.90
CA LEU A 91 -15.76 18.84 -12.93
C LEU A 91 -16.10 17.34 -13.04
N ILE A 92 -17.10 16.86 -12.31
CA ILE A 92 -17.58 15.46 -12.42
C ILE A 92 -18.02 15.19 -13.85
N LEU A 93 -18.87 16.05 -14.43
CA LEU A 93 -19.34 15.91 -15.81
C LEU A 93 -18.19 15.97 -16.83
N GLY A 94 -17.22 16.87 -16.63
CA GLY A 94 -16.03 16.97 -17.46
C GLY A 94 -15.17 15.70 -17.41
N CYS A 95 -14.97 15.13 -16.22
CA CYS A 95 -14.27 13.86 -16.04
C CYS A 95 -15.03 12.69 -16.67
N LEU A 96 -16.35 12.60 -16.47
CA LEU A 96 -17.18 11.56 -17.09
C LEU A 96 -17.20 11.66 -18.61
N GLY A 97 -17.38 12.86 -19.16
CA GLY A 97 -17.33 13.12 -20.60
C GLY A 97 -15.96 12.79 -21.19
N SER A 98 -14.88 13.15 -20.50
CA SER A 98 -13.51 12.79 -20.89
C SER A 98 -13.28 11.28 -20.83
N SER A 99 -13.79 10.61 -19.80
CA SER A 99 -13.70 9.15 -19.66
C SER A 99 -14.44 8.44 -20.79
N TYR A 100 -15.63 8.92 -21.13
CA TYR A 100 -16.40 8.43 -22.27
C TYR A 100 -15.66 8.64 -23.60
N PHE A 101 -15.09 9.82 -23.82
CA PHE A 101 -14.36 10.15 -25.04
C PHE A 101 -13.06 9.34 -25.21
N TYR A 102 -12.27 9.20 -24.15
CA TYR A 102 -11.02 8.43 -24.20
C TYR A 102 -11.23 6.91 -24.16
N GLY A 103 -12.39 6.46 -23.67
CA GLY A 103 -12.74 5.06 -23.47
C GLY A 103 -12.01 4.40 -22.30
N LEU A 104 -12.63 3.36 -21.73
CA LEU A 104 -12.07 2.61 -20.58
C LEU A 104 -10.97 1.62 -20.96
N THR A 105 -10.65 1.48 -22.24
CA THR A 105 -9.49 0.69 -22.69
C THR A 105 -8.16 1.41 -22.43
N ARG A 106 -8.18 2.76 -22.40
CA ARG A 106 -7.00 3.59 -22.17
C ARG A 106 -6.88 3.98 -20.70
N ILE A 107 -5.64 4.08 -20.22
CA ILE A 107 -5.36 4.54 -18.86
C ILE A 107 -5.91 5.95 -18.62
N SER A 108 -5.90 6.82 -19.62
CA SER A 108 -6.47 8.17 -19.51
C SER A 108 -7.96 8.14 -19.17
N GLY A 109 -8.75 7.29 -19.84
CA GLY A 109 -10.19 7.17 -19.54
C GLY A 109 -10.45 6.59 -18.14
N LYS A 110 -9.63 5.62 -17.71
CA LYS A 110 -9.67 5.06 -16.35
C LYS A 110 -9.30 6.10 -15.27
N ILE A 111 -8.28 6.92 -15.51
CA ILE A 111 -7.89 8.02 -14.62
C ILE A 111 -9.01 9.06 -14.53
N MET A 112 -9.65 9.41 -15.65
CA MET A 112 -10.78 10.35 -15.64
C MET A 112 -11.98 9.79 -14.86
N LEU A 113 -12.31 8.51 -15.01
CA LEU A 113 -13.37 7.86 -14.22
C LEU A 113 -13.01 7.82 -12.72
N PHE A 114 -11.76 7.50 -12.40
CA PHE A 114 -11.23 7.55 -11.04
C PHE A 114 -11.36 8.95 -10.44
N SER A 115 -10.98 9.99 -11.17
CA SER A 115 -11.12 11.39 -10.74
C SER A 115 -12.58 11.75 -10.49
N ALA A 116 -13.50 11.34 -11.36
CA ALA A 116 -14.94 11.53 -11.14
C ALA A 116 -15.39 10.87 -9.83
N SER A 117 -14.97 9.63 -9.55
CA SER A 117 -15.31 8.93 -8.31
C SER A 117 -14.83 9.65 -7.05
N ILE A 118 -13.64 10.26 -7.09
CA ILE A 118 -13.14 11.08 -5.97
C ILE A 118 -13.93 12.38 -5.83
N LEU A 119 -14.27 13.03 -6.94
CA LEU A 119 -15.06 14.26 -6.93
C LEU A 119 -16.47 14.06 -6.36
N VAL A 120 -17.07 12.87 -6.49
CA VAL A 120 -18.34 12.52 -5.81
C VAL A 120 -18.20 12.64 -4.29
N GLY A 121 -17.10 12.15 -3.70
CA GLY A 121 -16.84 12.30 -2.27
C GLY A 121 -16.65 13.76 -1.86
N ILE A 122 -15.92 14.53 -2.66
CA ILE A 122 -15.74 15.97 -2.45
C ILE A 122 -17.09 16.69 -2.51
N PHE A 123 -17.94 16.35 -3.47
CA PHE A 123 -19.29 16.91 -3.60
C PHE A 123 -20.12 16.64 -2.33
N LEU A 124 -20.16 15.39 -1.86
CA LEU A 124 -20.91 15.00 -0.66
C LEU A 124 -20.39 15.70 0.59
N ALA A 125 -19.06 15.83 0.73
CA ALA A 125 -18.45 16.54 1.86
C ALA A 125 -18.82 18.04 1.87
N VAL A 126 -18.72 18.70 0.72
CA VAL A 126 -19.09 20.13 0.58
C VAL A 126 -20.60 20.31 0.77
N PHE A 127 -21.42 19.38 0.27
CA PHE A 127 -22.86 19.39 0.48
C PHE A 127 -23.21 19.30 1.96
N GLY A 128 -22.63 18.33 2.69
CA GLY A 128 -22.81 18.19 4.13
C GLY A 128 -22.37 19.43 4.92
N GLN A 129 -21.27 20.07 4.50
CA GLN A 129 -20.79 21.31 5.09
C GLN A 129 -21.75 22.49 4.88
N ILE A 130 -22.30 22.65 3.67
CA ILE A 130 -23.18 23.76 3.31
C ILE A 130 -24.54 23.65 4.00
N TYR A 131 -25.14 22.46 3.92
CA TYR A 131 -26.51 22.25 4.36
C TYR A 131 -26.64 21.73 5.80
N GLN A 132 -25.51 21.48 6.48
CA GLN A 132 -25.45 21.01 7.87
C GLN A 132 -26.57 20.01 8.18
N THR A 133 -26.61 18.92 7.41
CA THR A 133 -27.76 18.01 7.38
C THR A 133 -27.98 17.24 8.69
N GLY A 134 -27.13 17.44 9.70
CA GLY A 134 -27.13 16.69 10.95
C GLY A 134 -26.92 15.19 10.76
N ALA A 135 -26.55 14.76 9.55
CA ALA A 135 -26.39 13.36 9.21
C ALA A 135 -25.07 12.83 9.74
N ASP A 136 -25.10 11.58 10.21
CA ASP A 136 -23.92 10.86 10.67
C ASP A 136 -22.87 10.73 9.55
N GLU A 137 -21.59 10.78 9.93
CA GLU A 137 -20.48 10.73 8.96
C GLU A 137 -20.46 9.42 8.16
N TYR A 138 -20.91 8.30 8.75
CA TYR A 138 -21.02 7.03 8.02
C TYR A 138 -21.93 7.14 6.80
N THR A 139 -22.97 7.98 6.85
CA THR A 139 -23.93 8.17 5.76
C THR A 139 -23.24 8.75 4.52
N LEU A 140 -22.27 9.66 4.72
CA LEU A 140 -21.48 10.23 3.63
C LEU A 140 -20.71 9.14 2.89
N PHE A 141 -19.98 8.28 3.62
CA PHE A 141 -19.19 7.22 3.00
C PHE A 141 -20.06 6.11 2.41
N MET A 142 -21.20 5.81 3.01
CA MET A 142 -22.21 4.89 2.44
C MET A 142 -22.73 5.41 1.09
N MET A 143 -23.19 6.66 1.04
CA MET A 143 -23.69 7.27 -0.19
C MET A 143 -22.60 7.39 -1.24
N TRP A 144 -21.38 7.77 -0.84
CA TRP A 144 -20.24 7.83 -1.73
C TRP A 144 -19.97 6.47 -2.37
N GLY A 145 -19.87 5.42 -1.54
CA GLY A 145 -19.68 4.04 -1.99
C GLY A 145 -20.74 3.62 -3.00
N LEU A 146 -22.03 3.79 -2.65
CA LEU A 146 -23.17 3.42 -3.50
C LEU A 146 -23.16 4.13 -4.86
N LEU A 147 -22.88 5.44 -4.88
CA LEU A 147 -22.88 6.24 -6.10
C LEU A 147 -21.78 5.82 -7.08
N ILE A 148 -20.64 5.32 -6.59
CA ILE A 148 -19.52 4.92 -7.44
C ILE A 148 -19.54 3.43 -7.82
N VAL A 149 -20.41 2.59 -7.24
CA VAL A 149 -20.48 1.14 -7.54
C VAL A 149 -20.54 0.85 -9.03
N PRO A 150 -21.43 1.49 -9.83
CA PRO A 150 -21.50 1.20 -11.27
C PRO A 150 -20.18 1.49 -11.98
N TRP A 151 -19.47 2.54 -11.56
CA TRP A 151 -18.22 2.97 -12.18
C TRP A 151 -17.08 2.03 -11.81
N VAL A 152 -17.03 1.58 -10.55
CA VAL A 152 -16.06 0.60 -10.05
C VAL A 152 -16.16 -0.70 -10.85
N ILE A 153 -17.36 -1.23 -11.03
CA ILE A 153 -17.62 -2.47 -11.76
C ILE A 153 -17.20 -2.36 -13.23
N LEU A 154 -17.50 -1.23 -13.89
CA LEU A 154 -17.21 -1.02 -15.32
C LEU A 154 -15.73 -0.73 -15.61
N SER A 155 -14.97 -0.23 -14.63
CA SER A 155 -13.65 0.35 -14.86
C SER A 155 -12.54 -0.62 -15.28
N ASP A 156 -12.65 -1.90 -14.92
CA ASP A 156 -11.52 -2.87 -14.94
C ASP A 156 -10.22 -2.22 -14.40
N PHE A 157 -10.33 -1.40 -13.35
CA PHE A 157 -9.23 -0.61 -12.81
C PHE A 157 -9.07 -0.82 -11.31
N PHE A 158 -8.03 -1.56 -10.91
CA PHE A 158 -7.84 -1.91 -9.50
C PHE A 158 -7.67 -0.69 -8.58
N ALA A 159 -7.10 0.42 -9.06
CA ALA A 159 -6.98 1.62 -8.23
C ALA A 159 -8.36 2.20 -7.85
N LEU A 160 -9.35 2.12 -8.76
CA LEU A 160 -10.73 2.54 -8.43
C LEU A 160 -11.40 1.56 -7.47
N TRP A 161 -11.17 0.25 -7.64
CA TRP A 161 -11.58 -0.76 -6.65
C TRP A 161 -10.95 -0.51 -5.28
N LEU A 162 -9.68 -0.10 -5.23
CA LEU A 162 -9.01 0.24 -3.97
C LEU A 162 -9.68 1.43 -3.28
N VAL A 163 -10.04 2.49 -4.02
CA VAL A 163 -10.81 3.61 -3.47
C VAL A 163 -12.14 3.13 -2.91
N PHE A 164 -12.87 2.29 -3.65
CA PHE A 164 -14.12 1.70 -3.19
C PHE A 164 -13.95 0.86 -1.91
N LEU A 165 -12.87 0.07 -1.82
CA LEU A 165 -12.54 -0.70 -0.62
C LEU A 165 -12.24 0.22 0.55
N VAL A 166 -11.44 1.26 0.37
CA VAL A 166 -11.16 2.25 1.43
C VAL A 166 -12.45 2.90 1.92
N ILE A 167 -13.31 3.37 1.01
CA ILE A 167 -14.61 3.97 1.35
C ILE A 167 -15.47 2.97 2.14
N THR A 168 -15.54 1.72 1.69
CA THR A 168 -16.32 0.67 2.36
C THR A 168 -15.79 0.38 3.77
N ASN A 169 -14.46 0.26 3.93
CA ASN A 169 -13.84 0.04 5.23
C ASN A 169 -14.08 1.23 6.18
N VAL A 170 -13.93 2.47 5.69
CA VAL A 170 -14.20 3.69 6.48
C VAL A 170 -15.66 3.77 6.88
N PHE A 171 -16.59 3.49 5.95
CA PHE A 171 -18.01 3.41 6.24
C PHE A 171 -18.30 2.42 7.37
N LEU A 172 -17.76 1.19 7.30
CA LEU A 172 -18.01 0.15 8.30
C LEU A 172 -17.47 0.54 9.68
N VAL A 173 -16.28 1.15 9.75
CA VAL A 173 -15.70 1.67 11.01
C VAL A 173 -16.59 2.75 11.60
N LEU A 174 -16.99 3.74 10.79
CA LEU A 174 -17.83 4.85 11.25
C LEU A 174 -19.21 4.37 11.68
N TYR A 175 -19.82 3.44 10.92
CA TYR A 175 -21.12 2.87 11.24
C TYR A 175 -21.10 2.20 12.61
N VAL A 176 -20.12 1.34 12.89
CA VAL A 176 -20.03 0.68 14.19
C VAL A 176 -19.79 1.69 15.31
N ASN A 177 -18.88 2.64 15.12
CA ASN A 177 -18.57 3.64 16.14
C ASN A 177 -19.75 4.58 16.45
N GLN A 178 -20.56 4.94 15.46
CA GLN A 178 -21.64 5.93 15.61
C GLN A 178 -22.98 5.27 16.00
N VAL A 179 -23.28 4.08 15.45
CA VAL A 179 -24.57 3.41 15.61
C VAL A 179 -24.55 2.35 16.70
N ALA A 180 -23.52 1.50 16.76
CA ALA A 180 -23.57 0.34 17.63
C ALA A 180 -23.34 0.68 19.11
N GLN A 181 -22.57 1.73 19.39
CA GLN A 181 -22.31 2.34 20.71
C GLN A 181 -21.95 1.38 21.87
N SER A 182 -21.65 0.11 21.58
CA SER A 182 -21.28 -0.90 22.58
C SER A 182 -19.80 -1.27 22.43
N GLU A 183 -19.09 -1.38 23.55
CA GLU A 183 -17.66 -1.76 23.57
C GLU A 183 -17.43 -3.10 22.86
N HIS A 184 -18.36 -4.05 23.02
CA HIS A 184 -18.31 -5.34 22.35
C HIS A 184 -18.35 -5.21 20.82
N THR A 185 -19.25 -4.39 20.26
CA THR A 185 -19.32 -4.22 18.80
C THR A 185 -18.10 -3.49 18.26
N THR A 186 -17.56 -2.51 18.99
CA THR A 186 -16.35 -1.78 18.60
C THR A 186 -15.13 -2.69 18.50
N GLN A 187 -14.98 -3.64 19.43
CA GLN A 187 -13.90 -4.63 19.38
C GLN A 187 -14.03 -5.62 18.21
N MET A 188 -15.25 -5.88 17.74
CA MET A 188 -15.50 -6.77 16.59
C MET A 188 -15.26 -6.11 15.22
N VAL A 189 -15.08 -4.79 15.15
CA VAL A 189 -14.90 -4.06 13.88
C VAL A 189 -13.75 -4.62 13.07
N LEU A 190 -12.56 -4.73 13.66
CA LEU A 190 -11.36 -5.15 12.92
C LEU A 190 -11.44 -6.61 12.44
N PRO A 191 -11.92 -7.58 13.24
CA PRO A 191 -12.25 -8.92 12.75
C PRO A 191 -13.23 -8.90 11.56
N TYR A 192 -14.32 -8.13 11.63
CA TYR A 192 -15.27 -8.04 10.51
C TYR A 192 -14.67 -7.41 9.25
N LEU A 193 -13.87 -6.34 9.40
CA LEU A 193 -13.15 -5.75 8.27
C LEU A 193 -12.22 -6.78 7.63
N SER A 194 -11.52 -7.61 8.43
CA SER A 194 -10.64 -8.64 7.90
C SER A 194 -11.42 -9.67 7.06
N ILE A 195 -12.64 -10.05 7.46
CA ILE A 195 -13.51 -10.97 6.71
C ILE A 195 -13.92 -10.34 5.38
N VAL A 196 -14.37 -9.08 5.40
CA VAL A 196 -14.75 -8.35 4.17
C VAL A 196 -13.58 -8.32 3.19
N ASN A 197 -12.38 -7.96 3.65
CA ASN A 197 -11.20 -7.89 2.79
C ASN A 197 -10.70 -9.28 2.36
N LEU A 198 -10.92 -10.33 3.17
CA LEU A 198 -10.64 -11.71 2.79
C LEU A 198 -11.54 -12.18 1.65
N ILE A 199 -12.82 -11.76 1.65
CA ILE A 199 -13.73 -12.01 0.52
C ILE A 199 -13.19 -11.34 -0.74
N PHE A 200 -12.76 -10.08 -0.67
CA PHE A 200 -12.15 -9.40 -1.82
C PHE A 200 -10.85 -10.04 -2.30
N LEU A 201 -10.00 -10.53 -1.38
CA LEU A 201 -8.82 -11.30 -1.73
C LEU A 201 -9.20 -12.61 -2.45
N GLY A 202 -10.21 -13.34 -1.94
CA GLY A 202 -10.73 -14.55 -2.57
C GLY A 202 -11.28 -14.29 -3.97
N LEU A 203 -12.10 -13.24 -4.13
CA LEU A 203 -12.62 -12.79 -5.43
C LEU A 203 -11.49 -12.43 -6.38
N ARG A 204 -10.45 -11.73 -5.91
CA ARG A 204 -9.27 -11.40 -6.71
C ARG A 204 -8.57 -12.65 -7.20
N GLU A 205 -8.26 -13.61 -6.32
CA GLU A 205 -7.58 -14.85 -6.72
C GLU A 205 -8.45 -15.67 -7.71
N PHE A 206 -9.77 -15.68 -7.51
CA PHE A 206 -10.71 -16.33 -8.41
C PHE A 206 -10.72 -15.69 -9.81
N PHE A 207 -10.84 -14.37 -9.92
CA PHE A 207 -10.88 -13.68 -11.21
C PHE A 207 -9.52 -13.65 -11.93
N VAL A 208 -8.41 -13.70 -11.19
CA VAL A 208 -7.08 -13.88 -11.79
C VAL A 208 -6.96 -15.26 -12.45
N ASN A 209 -7.50 -16.30 -11.83
CA ASN A 209 -7.56 -17.64 -12.44
C ASN A 209 -8.50 -17.69 -13.66
N GLN A 210 -9.49 -16.79 -13.75
CA GLN A 210 -10.32 -16.62 -14.95
C GLN A 210 -9.66 -15.76 -16.05
N GLY A 211 -8.41 -15.36 -15.89
CA GLY A 211 -7.67 -14.61 -16.91
C GLY A 211 -7.91 -13.10 -16.92
N LYS A 212 -8.49 -12.51 -15.85
CA LYS A 212 -8.62 -11.04 -15.75
C LYS A 212 -7.26 -10.39 -15.50
N GLU A 213 -6.63 -9.91 -16.58
CA GLU A 213 -5.25 -9.39 -16.54
C GLU A 213 -5.06 -8.17 -15.63
N TRP A 214 -6.08 -7.31 -15.51
CA TRP A 214 -6.00 -6.09 -14.71
C TRP A 214 -5.86 -6.35 -13.19
N LEU A 215 -6.19 -7.56 -12.72
CA LEU A 215 -5.99 -8.02 -11.35
C LEU A 215 -4.68 -8.77 -11.14
N LYS A 216 -3.99 -9.16 -12.21
CA LYS A 216 -2.82 -10.05 -12.15
C LYS A 216 -1.63 -9.40 -11.46
N ASN A 217 -1.59 -8.07 -11.45
CA ASN A 217 -0.47 -7.33 -10.87
C ASN A 217 -0.30 -7.67 -9.38
N ARG A 218 0.94 -7.76 -8.91
CA ARG A 218 1.26 -8.31 -7.58
C ARG A 218 0.81 -7.40 -6.44
N TRP A 219 0.96 -6.08 -6.63
CA TRP A 219 0.60 -5.10 -5.61
C TRP A 219 -0.88 -5.16 -5.20
N THR A 220 -1.77 -5.65 -6.09
CA THR A 220 -3.19 -5.81 -5.76
C THR A 220 -3.41 -6.83 -4.66
N ARG A 221 -2.60 -7.89 -4.63
CA ARG A 221 -2.58 -8.92 -3.58
C ARG A 221 -1.87 -8.40 -2.34
N GLU A 222 -0.71 -7.75 -2.52
CA GLU A 222 0.11 -7.23 -1.41
C GLU A 222 -0.72 -6.31 -0.49
N ILE A 223 -1.45 -5.35 -1.06
CA ILE A 223 -2.26 -4.40 -0.29
C ILE A 223 -3.36 -5.11 0.51
N LEU A 224 -4.09 -6.04 -0.11
CA LEU A 224 -5.17 -6.77 0.56
C LEU A 224 -4.65 -7.64 1.70
N VAL A 225 -3.59 -8.41 1.46
CA VAL A 225 -3.00 -9.30 2.48
C VAL A 225 -2.46 -8.50 3.66
N VAL A 226 -1.70 -7.44 3.39
CA VAL A 226 -1.15 -6.58 4.45
C VAL A 226 -2.26 -5.96 5.27
N PHE A 227 -3.32 -5.44 4.63
CA PHE A 227 -4.46 -4.86 5.34
C PHE A 227 -5.17 -5.89 6.23
N ILE A 228 -5.45 -7.09 5.71
CA ILE A 228 -6.06 -8.19 6.47
C ILE A 228 -5.22 -8.53 7.70
N LEU A 229 -3.90 -8.69 7.54
CA LEU A 229 -3.00 -9.00 8.64
C LEU A 229 -2.98 -7.88 9.70
N VAL A 230 -2.94 -6.62 9.28
CA VAL A 230 -3.00 -5.47 10.21
C VAL A 230 -4.30 -5.45 11.00
N CYS A 231 -5.45 -5.72 10.38
CA CYS A 231 -6.73 -5.81 11.08
C CYS A 231 -6.79 -6.97 12.08
N LEU A 232 -6.06 -8.06 11.83
CA LEU A 232 -6.06 -9.26 12.67
C LEU A 232 -5.05 -9.24 13.83
N LEU A 233 -4.17 -8.25 13.90
CA LEU A 233 -3.13 -8.15 14.94
C LEU A 233 -3.67 -7.75 16.32
N PRO A 234 -4.58 -6.78 16.49
CA PRO A 234 -4.94 -6.28 17.81
C PRO A 234 -5.59 -7.33 18.71
N SER A 235 -6.56 -8.10 18.20
CA SER A 235 -7.31 -9.09 19.01
C SER A 235 -6.42 -10.13 19.73
N PRO A 236 -5.51 -10.87 19.05
CA PRO A 236 -4.63 -11.81 19.75
C PRO A 236 -3.64 -11.12 20.70
N ILE A 237 -3.17 -9.91 20.37
CA ILE A 237 -2.28 -9.14 21.26
C ILE A 237 -3.02 -8.78 22.55
N ASP A 238 -4.24 -8.25 22.44
CA ASP A 238 -5.08 -7.89 23.59
C ASP A 238 -5.42 -9.11 24.43
N LEU A 239 -5.75 -10.25 23.80
CA LEU A 239 -5.99 -11.51 24.51
C LEU A 239 -4.78 -11.96 25.34
N ILE A 240 -3.57 -11.84 24.77
CA ILE A 240 -2.31 -12.22 25.43
C ILE A 240 -1.98 -11.26 26.58
N LEU A 241 -2.06 -9.95 26.34
CA LEU A 241 -1.60 -8.94 27.29
C LEU A 241 -2.62 -8.70 28.40
N GLN A 242 -3.91 -8.75 28.07
CA GLN A 242 -5.01 -8.30 28.93
C GLN A 242 -6.07 -9.39 29.15
N LYS A 243 -5.65 -10.65 29.30
CA LYS A 243 -6.55 -11.81 29.47
C LYS A 243 -7.69 -11.64 30.49
N LYS A 244 -7.52 -10.84 31.55
CA LYS A 244 -8.57 -10.60 32.55
C LYS A 244 -9.72 -9.69 32.06
N LEU A 245 -9.48 -8.90 31.01
CA LEU A 245 -10.43 -7.99 30.37
C LEU A 245 -10.94 -8.54 29.04
N SER A 246 -10.72 -9.83 28.75
CA SER A 246 -11.06 -10.42 27.45
C SER A 246 -12.58 -10.60 27.32
N THR A 247 -13.17 -9.87 26.39
CA THR A 247 -14.53 -10.03 25.91
C THR A 247 -14.62 -11.13 24.84
N ASP A 248 -15.80 -11.71 24.63
CA ASP A 248 -16.06 -12.72 23.58
C ASP A 248 -15.60 -12.24 22.17
N ALA A 249 -15.74 -10.94 21.90
CA ALA A 249 -15.23 -10.30 20.68
C ALA A 249 -13.72 -10.47 20.47
N ILE A 250 -12.92 -10.31 21.54
CA ILE A 250 -11.46 -10.45 21.51
C ILE A 250 -11.07 -11.92 21.26
N VAL A 251 -11.78 -12.85 21.89
CA VAL A 251 -11.59 -14.29 21.68
C VAL A 251 -11.87 -14.66 20.23
N PHE A 252 -13.04 -14.25 19.71
CA PHE A 252 -13.41 -14.45 18.31
C PHE A 252 -12.37 -13.90 17.34
N GLY A 253 -11.92 -12.65 17.54
CA GLY A 253 -10.90 -12.03 16.70
C GLY A 253 -9.56 -12.77 16.75
N SER A 254 -9.19 -13.34 17.90
CA SER A 254 -7.97 -14.13 18.08
C SER A 254 -8.05 -15.49 17.38
N GLU A 255 -9.18 -16.17 17.48
CA GLU A 255 -9.45 -17.43 16.78
C GLU A 255 -9.44 -17.23 15.27
N LEU A 256 -10.12 -16.18 14.80
CA LEU A 256 -10.11 -15.79 13.39
C LEU A 256 -8.69 -15.49 12.92
N SER A 257 -7.91 -14.74 13.70
CA SER A 257 -6.50 -14.44 13.40
C SER A 257 -5.69 -15.73 13.24
N LEU A 258 -5.83 -16.69 14.17
CA LEU A 258 -5.13 -17.97 14.09
C LEU A 258 -5.52 -18.75 12.83
N ILE A 259 -6.82 -18.85 12.52
CA ILE A 259 -7.32 -19.56 11.34
C ILE A 259 -6.77 -18.92 10.06
N VAL A 260 -6.90 -17.59 9.93
CA VAL A 260 -6.48 -16.87 8.72
C VAL A 260 -4.96 -16.94 8.54
N HIS A 261 -4.15 -16.81 9.59
CA HIS A 261 -2.69 -16.96 9.46
C HIS A 261 -2.31 -18.35 8.94
N ASN A 262 -2.95 -19.42 9.44
CA ASN A 262 -2.69 -20.78 8.98
C ASN A 262 -3.12 -21.00 7.53
N VAL A 263 -4.30 -20.49 7.15
CA VAL A 263 -4.81 -20.58 5.77
C VAL A 263 -3.89 -19.81 4.82
N LEU A 264 -3.54 -18.56 5.12
CA LEU A 264 -2.66 -17.76 4.28
C LEU A 264 -1.25 -18.38 4.18
N TYR A 265 -0.71 -18.89 5.29
CA TYR A 265 0.55 -19.62 5.29
C TYR A 265 0.49 -20.81 4.33
N PHE A 266 -0.53 -21.67 4.46
CA PHE A 266 -0.69 -22.85 3.61
C PHE A 266 -0.86 -22.48 2.12
N VAL A 267 -1.74 -21.53 1.83
CA VAL A 267 -2.03 -21.08 0.46
C VAL A 267 -0.78 -20.48 -0.19
N TYR A 268 -0.05 -19.60 0.48
CA TYR A 268 1.14 -18.97 -0.09
C TYR A 268 2.38 -19.84 -0.06
N ARG A 269 2.45 -20.83 0.82
CA ARG A 269 3.55 -21.81 0.84
C ARG A 269 3.40 -22.88 -0.24
N TYR A 270 2.21 -23.44 -0.42
CA TYR A 270 2.02 -24.66 -1.21
C TYR A 270 1.25 -24.44 -2.51
N LYS A 271 0.24 -23.56 -2.53
CA LYS A 271 -0.65 -23.40 -3.70
C LYS A 271 -0.17 -22.31 -4.66
N ILE A 272 0.00 -21.10 -4.16
CA ILE A 272 0.35 -19.92 -4.97
C ILE A 272 1.87 -19.69 -5.00
N ARG A 273 2.59 -20.17 -3.98
CA ARG A 273 4.05 -20.08 -3.87
C ARG A 273 4.56 -18.63 -3.96
N ASP A 274 3.93 -17.73 -3.19
CA ASP A 274 4.31 -16.31 -3.13
C ASP A 274 5.12 -15.99 -1.88
N ILE A 275 6.44 -15.86 -2.04
CA ILE A 275 7.37 -15.65 -0.93
C ILE A 275 7.13 -14.33 -0.19
N ARG A 276 6.69 -13.26 -0.87
CA ARG A 276 6.48 -11.94 -0.24
C ARG A 276 5.31 -11.97 0.72
N MET A 277 4.21 -12.62 0.32
CA MET A 277 3.05 -12.80 1.19
C MET A 277 3.39 -13.70 2.36
N LEU A 278 4.18 -14.75 2.11
CA LEU A 278 4.64 -15.63 3.17
C LEU A 278 5.50 -14.88 4.20
N ILE A 279 6.38 -13.98 3.74
CA ILE A 279 7.13 -13.08 4.62
C ILE A 279 6.18 -12.21 5.45
N ALA A 280 5.15 -11.61 4.84
CA ALA A 280 4.18 -10.77 5.55
C ALA A 280 3.41 -11.57 6.63
N VAL A 281 2.96 -12.80 6.31
CA VAL A 281 2.27 -13.69 7.26
C VAL A 281 3.18 -14.08 8.42
N ILE A 282 4.44 -14.45 8.13
CA ILE A 282 5.42 -14.83 9.16
C ILE A 282 5.81 -13.61 10.02
N LEU A 283 5.95 -12.43 9.43
CA LEU A 283 6.21 -11.19 10.15
C LEU A 283 5.05 -10.87 11.10
N SER A 284 3.80 -10.93 10.62
CA SER A 284 2.61 -10.75 11.45
C SER A 284 2.57 -11.77 12.61
N GLY A 285 2.81 -13.05 12.33
CA GLY A 285 2.91 -14.08 13.37
C GLY A 285 4.04 -13.85 14.37
N SER A 286 5.16 -13.27 13.94
CA SER A 286 6.28 -12.92 14.82
C SER A 286 5.95 -11.79 15.79
N VAL A 287 5.08 -10.84 15.40
CA VAL A 287 4.58 -9.80 16.30
C VAL A 287 3.72 -10.42 17.40
N ILE A 288 2.81 -11.33 17.04
CA ILE A 288 1.96 -12.05 18.01
C ILE A 288 2.83 -12.89 18.98
N LEU A 289 3.81 -13.62 18.45
CA LEU A 289 4.77 -14.39 19.26
C LEU A 289 5.57 -13.46 20.18
N GLY A 290 6.00 -12.30 19.69
CA GLY A 290 6.69 -11.28 20.47
C GLY A 290 5.86 -10.79 21.65
N SER A 291 4.57 -10.55 21.46
CA SER A 291 3.64 -10.18 22.55
C SER A 291 3.50 -11.30 23.59
N ALA A 292 3.48 -12.57 23.18
CA ALA A 292 3.45 -13.70 24.11
C ALA A 292 4.75 -13.81 24.94
N ILE A 293 5.90 -13.65 24.29
CA ILE A 293 7.20 -13.63 24.96
C ILE A 293 7.27 -12.47 25.95
N TYR A 294 6.85 -11.27 25.54
CA TYR A 294 6.79 -10.11 26.42
C TYR A 294 5.93 -10.39 27.67
N LYS A 295 4.75 -10.99 27.49
CA LYS A 295 3.89 -11.37 28.62
C LYS A 295 4.56 -12.38 29.56
N ALA A 296 5.27 -13.36 29.01
CA ALA A 296 6.03 -14.34 29.80
C ALA A 296 7.18 -13.69 30.58
N LEU A 297 7.92 -12.76 29.96
CA LEU A 297 8.98 -12.00 30.63
C LEU A 297 8.43 -11.11 31.74
N MET A 298 7.28 -10.46 31.51
CA MET A 298 6.58 -9.69 32.54
C MET A 298 6.16 -10.56 33.73
N TRP A 299 5.73 -11.80 33.48
CA TRP A 299 5.41 -12.76 34.55
C TRP A 299 6.66 -13.19 35.33
N LEU A 300 7.80 -13.39 34.66
CA LEU A 300 9.07 -13.80 35.29
C LEU A 300 9.74 -12.68 36.10
N PHE A 301 9.87 -11.49 35.51
CA PHE A 301 10.65 -10.40 36.10
C PHE A 301 9.82 -9.41 36.91
N GLN A 302 8.50 -9.38 36.72
CA GLN A 302 7.57 -8.43 37.39
C GLN A 302 7.97 -6.95 37.25
N CYS A 303 8.80 -6.62 36.27
CA CYS A 303 9.32 -5.28 36.02
C CYS A 303 9.40 -5.04 34.51
N GLU A 304 8.87 -3.90 34.06
CA GLU A 304 8.78 -3.57 32.64
C GLU A 304 10.17 -3.38 32.01
N ILE A 305 11.08 -2.70 32.70
CA ILE A 305 12.42 -2.38 32.19
C ILE A 305 13.20 -3.65 31.87
N SER A 306 13.19 -4.63 32.78
CA SER A 306 13.87 -5.91 32.57
C SER A 306 13.18 -6.73 31.48
N ALA A 307 11.84 -6.76 31.44
CA ALA A 307 11.11 -7.45 30.37
C ALA A 307 11.45 -6.87 28.98
N PHE A 308 11.50 -5.55 28.82
CA PHE A 308 11.92 -4.92 27.57
C PHE A 308 13.37 -5.21 27.22
N PHE A 309 14.28 -5.14 28.19
CA PHE A 309 15.71 -5.43 27.97
C PHE A 309 15.92 -6.86 27.44
N PHE A 310 15.32 -7.86 28.09
CA PHE A 310 15.42 -9.25 27.64
C PHE A 310 14.66 -9.52 26.34
N MET A 311 13.55 -8.82 26.09
CA MET A 311 12.83 -8.93 24.82
C MET A 311 13.71 -8.50 23.64
N ILE A 312 14.48 -7.42 23.75
CA ILE A 312 15.41 -6.98 22.70
C ILE A 312 16.49 -8.04 22.44
N ILE A 313 17.04 -8.64 23.50
CA ILE A 313 18.05 -9.70 23.39
C ILE A 313 17.46 -10.94 22.70
N ILE A 314 16.23 -11.32 23.03
CA ILE A 314 15.53 -12.49 22.47
C ILE A 314 15.02 -12.23 21.04
N ALA A 315 14.71 -10.99 20.68
CA ALA A 315 14.25 -10.64 19.34
C ALA A 315 15.31 -10.97 18.27
N ILE A 316 16.58 -10.67 18.52
CA ILE A 316 17.69 -10.89 17.57
C ILE A 316 17.80 -12.36 17.10
N PRO A 317 17.92 -13.37 17.99
CA PRO A 317 17.99 -14.77 17.57
C PRO A 317 16.68 -15.25 16.91
N ILE A 318 15.51 -14.77 17.36
CA ILE A 318 14.22 -15.10 16.72
C ILE A 318 14.19 -14.62 15.27
N PHE A 319 14.53 -13.35 15.03
CA PHE A 319 14.60 -12.80 13.67
C PHE A 319 15.62 -13.57 12.83
N ARG A 320 16.78 -13.94 13.40
CA ARG A 320 17.78 -14.74 12.68
C ARG A 320 17.24 -16.12 12.28
N ILE A 321 16.53 -16.82 13.17
CA ILE A 321 15.91 -18.12 12.89
C ILE A 321 14.83 -17.98 11.81
N ILE A 322 13.97 -16.96 11.93
CA ILE A 322 12.93 -16.66 10.95
C ILE A 322 13.55 -16.42 9.56
N VAL A 323 14.57 -15.57 9.45
CA VAL A 323 15.24 -15.28 8.18
C VAL A 323 15.93 -16.53 7.61
N LYS A 324 16.56 -17.35 8.46
CA LYS A 324 17.17 -18.62 8.03
C LYS A 324 16.12 -19.57 7.45
N ASN A 325 15.00 -19.76 8.16
CA ASN A 325 13.91 -20.63 7.72
C ASN A 325 13.27 -20.11 6.43
N LEU A 326 13.02 -18.81 6.34
CA LEU A 326 12.53 -18.14 5.13
C LEU A 326 13.44 -18.37 3.92
N ARG A 327 14.78 -18.30 4.10
CA ARG A 327 15.74 -18.58 3.02
C ARG A 327 15.69 -20.03 2.55
N ILE A 328 15.52 -20.99 3.47
CA ILE A 328 15.38 -22.41 3.13
C ILE A 328 14.08 -22.63 2.34
N ILE A 329 12.97 -22.12 2.88
CA ILE A 329 11.65 -22.14 2.26
C ILE A 329 11.68 -21.51 0.86
N ALA A 330 12.34 -20.36 0.69
CA ALA A 330 12.49 -19.69 -0.59
C ALA A 330 13.24 -20.58 -1.61
N LYS A 331 14.36 -21.19 -1.20
CA LYS A 331 15.11 -22.12 -2.06
C LYS A 331 14.29 -23.35 -2.46
N GLU A 332 13.53 -23.92 -1.53
CA GLU A 332 12.63 -25.05 -1.83
C GLU A 332 11.49 -24.63 -2.78
N MET A 333 11.06 -23.37 -2.71
CA MET A 333 10.07 -22.82 -3.63
C MET A 333 10.65 -22.51 -5.01
N GLU A 334 11.90 -22.10 -5.12
CA GLU A 334 12.56 -21.89 -6.42
C GLU A 334 12.94 -23.23 -7.09
N GLY A 335 13.35 -24.22 -6.29
CA GLY A 335 13.83 -25.51 -6.79
C GLY A 335 12.78 -26.48 -7.35
N LYS A 336 11.48 -26.18 -7.26
CA LYS A 336 10.41 -26.97 -7.93
C LYS A 336 9.70 -26.20 -9.05
N ASP A 337 10.30 -25.12 -9.54
CA ASP A 337 9.86 -24.43 -10.76
C ASP A 337 10.74 -24.82 -11.99
N VAL A 338 11.57 -25.86 -11.82
CA VAL A 338 12.23 -26.66 -12.88
C VAL A 338 11.54 -28.02 -12.92
#